data_AF-A0A2Z2MRD7-F1
#
_entry.id   AF-A0A2Z2MRD7-F1
#
_cell.length_a   1.000
_cell.length_b   1.000
_cell.length_c   1.000
_cell.angle_alpha   90.00
_cell.angle_beta   90.00
_cell.angle_gamma   90.00
#
_symmetry.space_group_name_H-M   'P 1'
#
loop_
_entity.id
_entity.type
_entity.pdbx_description
1 polymer ?
#
loop_
_entity_poly.entity_id
_entity_poly.type
_entity_poly.pdbx_seq_one_letter_code
_entity_poly.pdbx_strand_id
1 'polypeptide(L)'
;MGKVKTSVYIDEELWKEFKELARRENSEVSKLLEESLMNYLINEVLKDVDDSKIPLWFEPLDVPREDSGKLVREMRDEREKRLLGQ
;
A
#
# COMPACT_ATOMS: atom_id res chain seq x y z
N MET A 1 -16.64 0.39 -19.90
CA MET A 1 -15.84 0.90 -21.05
C MET A 1 -15.14 -0.27 -21.71
N GLY A 2 -15.04 -0.32 -23.04
CA GLY A 2 -14.59 -1.50 -23.80
C GLY A 2 -13.07 -1.59 -24.00
N LYS A 3 -12.59 -2.77 -24.40
CA LYS A 3 -11.19 -2.99 -24.80
C LYS A 3 -10.98 -2.49 -26.24
N VAL A 4 -9.82 -1.88 -26.51
CA VAL A 4 -9.42 -1.44 -27.86
C VAL A 4 -8.25 -2.31 -28.33
N LYS A 5 -8.32 -2.80 -29.56
CA LYS A 5 -7.21 -3.52 -30.18
C LYS A 5 -6.26 -2.52 -30.84
N THR A 6 -5.02 -2.53 -30.42
CA THR A 6 -3.96 -1.65 -30.92
C THR A 6 -2.75 -2.48 -31.35
N SER A 7 -2.02 -2.02 -32.36
CA SER A 7 -0.73 -2.57 -32.76
C SER A 7 0.37 -1.59 -32.40
N VAL A 8 1.42 -2.07 -31.75
CA VAL A 8 2.57 -1.28 -31.30
C VAL A 8 3.85 -1.95 -31.74
N TYR A 9 4.89 -1.16 -32.01
CA TYR A 9 6.23 -1.65 -32.31
C TYR A 9 7.03 -1.70 -31.01
N ILE A 10 7.62 -2.86 -30.73
CA ILE A 10 8.41 -3.13 -29.52
C ILE A 10 9.67 -3.87 -29.98
N ASP A 11 10.78 -3.62 -29.29
CA ASP A 11 12.00 -4.38 -29.44
C ASP A 11 11.75 -5.90 -29.27
N GLU A 12 12.44 -6.72 -30.08
CA GLU A 12 12.18 -8.16 -30.14
C GLU A 12 12.59 -8.87 -28.85
N GLU A 13 13.75 -8.54 -28.29
CA GLU A 13 14.26 -9.17 -27.07
C GLU A 13 13.39 -8.76 -25.87
N LEU A 14 13.05 -7.48 -25.77
CA LEU A 14 12.16 -6.97 -24.73
C LEU A 14 10.79 -7.65 -24.77
N TRP A 15 10.21 -7.81 -25.96
CA TRP A 15 8.91 -8.48 -26.10
C TRP A 15 8.97 -9.96 -25.73
N LYS A 16 10.09 -10.62 -26.01
CA LYS A 16 10.32 -12.01 -25.63
C LYS A 16 10.38 -12.17 -24.11
N GLU A 17 11.16 -11.33 -23.44
CA GLU A 17 11.27 -11.33 -21.97
C GLU A 17 9.92 -11.04 -21.31
N PHE A 18 9.17 -10.08 -21.84
CA PHE A 18 7.84 -9.73 -21.32
C PHE A 18 6.84 -10.89 -21.41
N LYS A 19 6.85 -11.64 -22.51
CA LYS A 19 6.00 -12.85 -22.66
C LYS A 19 6.39 -13.95 -21.67
N GLU A 20 7.67 -14.12 -21.42
CA GLU A 20 8.19 -15.08 -20.43
C GLU A 20 7.78 -14.68 -19.01
N LEU A 21 7.77 -13.38 -18.70
CA LEU A 21 7.25 -12.86 -17.44
C LEU A 21 5.76 -13.17 -17.28
N ALA A 22 4.94 -12.85 -18.29
CA ALA A 22 3.51 -13.14 -18.27
C ALA A 22 3.23 -14.65 -18.05
N ARG A 23 4.03 -15.52 -18.69
CA ARG A 23 3.94 -16.97 -18.49
C ARG A 23 4.29 -17.37 -17.05
N ARG A 24 5.35 -16.79 -16.47
CA ARG A 24 5.79 -17.07 -15.10
C ARG A 24 4.73 -16.67 -14.07
N GLU A 25 4.04 -15.56 -14.33
CA GLU A 25 2.98 -15.03 -13.46
C GLU A 25 1.60 -15.66 -13.74
N ASN A 26 1.51 -16.61 -14.68
CA ASN A 26 0.27 -17.21 -15.14
C ASN A 26 -0.80 -16.15 -15.53
N SER A 27 -0.33 -15.09 -16.19
CA SER A 27 -1.14 -13.93 -16.62
C SER A 27 -1.18 -13.83 -18.14
N GLU A 28 -2.22 -13.19 -18.66
CA GLU A 28 -2.32 -12.88 -20.09
C GLU A 28 -1.40 -11.71 -20.44
N VAL A 29 -0.69 -11.80 -21.57
CA VAL A 29 0.23 -10.75 -22.05
C VAL A 29 -0.47 -9.39 -22.19
N SER A 30 -1.71 -9.38 -22.70
CA SER A 30 -2.54 -8.18 -22.82
C SER A 30 -2.88 -7.57 -21.46
N LYS A 31 -3.20 -8.41 -20.47
CA LYS A 31 -3.52 -7.98 -19.11
C LYS A 31 -2.30 -7.38 -18.42
N LEU A 32 -1.15 -8.06 -18.51
CA LEU A 32 0.10 -7.56 -17.93
C LEU A 32 0.54 -6.25 -18.60
N LEU A 33 0.35 -6.11 -19.91
CA LEU A 33 0.66 -4.88 -20.63
C LEU A 33 -0.24 -3.72 -20.17
N GLU A 34 -1.53 -3.99 -20.00
CA GLU A 34 -2.49 -3.01 -19.49
C GLU A 34 -2.18 -2.56 -18.06
N GLU A 35 -1.83 -3.49 -17.18
CA GLU A 35 -1.40 -3.19 -15.81
C GLU A 35 -0.10 -2.36 -15.81
N SER A 36 0.85 -2.70 -16.68
CA SER A 36 2.09 -1.94 -16.84
C SER A 36 1.84 -0.50 -17.31
N LEU A 37 0.93 -0.32 -18.29
CA LEU A 37 0.53 1.00 -18.77
C LEU A 37 -0.20 1.81 -17.68
N MET A 38 -1.07 1.15 -16.91
CA MET A 38 -1.76 1.79 -15.79
C MET A 38 -0.77 2.27 -14.72
N ASN A 39 0.17 1.41 -14.32
CA ASN A 39 1.20 1.75 -13.34
C ASN A 39 2.08 2.90 -13.83
N TYR A 40 2.46 2.89 -15.11
CA TYR A 40 3.22 3.99 -15.71
C TYR A 40 2.46 5.31 -15.64
N LEU A 41 1.17 5.32 -16.03
CA LEU A 41 0.33 6.53 -15.99
C LEU A 41 0.11 7.03 -14.57
N ILE A 42 -0.13 6.13 -13.61
CA ILE A 42 -0.26 6.49 -12.19
C ILE A 42 1.03 7.14 -11.70
N ASN A 43 2.18 6.51 -11.98
CA ASN A 43 3.47 7.06 -11.58
C ASN A 43 3.74 8.43 -12.22
N GLU A 44 3.33 8.65 -13.47
CA GLU A 44 3.47 9.95 -14.13
C GLU A 44 2.59 11.02 -13.48
N VAL A 45 1.36 10.68 -13.10
CA VAL A 45 0.45 11.60 -12.38
C VAL A 45 0.98 11.90 -10.97
N LEU A 46 1.59 10.92 -10.32
CA LEU A 46 2.12 11.04 -8.96
C LEU A 46 3.53 11.62 -8.90
N LYS A 47 4.23 11.84 -10.03
CA LYS A 47 5.58 12.43 -10.06
C LYS A 47 5.68 13.78 -9.35
N ASP A 48 4.62 14.58 -9.40
CA ASP A 48 4.56 15.90 -8.77
C ASP A 48 3.96 15.86 -7.35
N VAL A 49 3.51 14.69 -6.91
CA VAL A 49 3.01 14.48 -5.55
C VAL A 49 4.22 14.17 -4.67
N ASP A 50 4.71 15.21 -4.01
CA ASP A 50 5.65 15.10 -2.90
C ASP A 50 5.05 14.20 -1.81
N ASP A 51 5.60 12.99 -1.62
CA ASP A 51 5.16 12.03 -0.60
C ASP A 51 5.11 12.66 0.81
N SER A 52 5.88 13.72 1.06
CA SER A 52 5.85 14.44 2.34
C SER A 52 4.60 15.31 2.54
N LYS A 53 3.81 15.53 1.50
CA LYS A 53 2.55 16.30 1.52
C LYS A 53 1.30 15.45 1.47
N ILE A 54 1.42 14.14 1.33
CA ILE A 54 0.27 13.23 1.44
C ILE A 54 -0.08 13.17 2.93
N PRO A 55 -1.20 13.76 3.38
CA PRO A 55 -1.58 13.66 4.78
C PRO A 55 -1.91 12.20 5.05
N LEU A 56 -1.19 11.57 6.00
CA LEU A 56 -1.55 10.26 6.54
C LEU A 56 -2.90 10.39 7.25
N TRP A 57 -3.98 10.21 6.49
CA TRP A 57 -5.31 10.01 7.02
C TRP A 57 -5.41 8.55 7.46
N PHE A 58 -5.21 8.31 8.74
CA PHE A 58 -5.65 7.06 9.37
C PHE A 58 -6.81 7.39 10.31
N GLU A 59 -7.88 6.63 10.18
CA GLU A 59 -8.94 6.61 11.18
C GLU A 59 -8.53 5.60 12.25
N PRO A 60 -8.33 6.00 13.51
CA PRO A 60 -7.93 5.07 14.56
C PRO A 60 -8.94 3.93 14.67
N LEU A 61 -8.47 2.69 14.59
CA LEU A 61 -9.30 1.52 14.80
C LEU A 61 -9.70 1.47 16.29
N ASP A 62 -11.01 1.46 16.56
CA ASP A 62 -11.53 1.22 17.90
C ASP A 62 -11.34 -0.27 18.22
N VAL A 63 -10.18 -0.59 18.80
CA VAL A 63 -9.88 -1.94 19.26
C VAL A 63 -10.81 -2.27 20.44
N PRO A 64 -11.41 -3.48 20.49
CA PRO A 64 -12.25 -3.90 21.60
C PRO A 64 -11.51 -3.67 22.91
N ARG A 65 -12.04 -2.76 23.74
CA ARG A 65 -11.43 -2.34 24.99
C ARG A 65 -11.44 -3.47 26.00
N GLU A 66 -10.46 -4.37 25.92
CA GLU A 66 -9.84 -4.74 27.19
C GLU A 66 -9.15 -3.46 27.68
N ASP A 67 -9.62 -2.98 28.84
CA ASP A 67 -9.30 -1.68 29.40
C ASP A 67 -7.83 -1.66 29.89
N SER A 68 -6.89 -1.78 28.96
CA SER A 68 -5.46 -1.59 29.18
C SER A 68 -5.21 -0.23 29.83
N GLY A 69 -6.04 0.78 29.53
CA GLY A 69 -6.05 2.06 30.20
C GLY A 69 -6.35 1.97 31.70
N LYS A 70 -7.25 1.10 32.15
CA LYS A 70 -7.51 0.85 33.57
C LYS A 70 -6.32 0.21 34.26
N LEU A 71 -5.70 -0.81 33.67
CA LEU A 71 -4.48 -1.41 34.22
C LEU A 71 -3.35 -0.38 34.36
N VAL A 72 -3.12 0.44 33.33
CA VAL A 72 -2.09 1.49 33.37
C VAL A 72 -2.40 2.55 34.43
N ARG A 73 -3.68 2.91 34.61
CA ARG A 73 -4.11 3.84 35.68
C ARG A 73 -3.89 3.24 37.07
N GLU A 74 -4.28 1.98 37.29
CA GLU A 74 -4.06 1.28 38.55
C GLU A 74 -2.57 1.19 38.90
N MET A 75 -1.72 0.80 37.94
CA MET A 75 -0.26 0.76 38.13
C MET A 75 0.33 2.13 38.47
N ARG A 76 -0.18 3.21 37.85
CA ARG A 76 0.26 4.58 38.12
C ARG A 76 -0.13 5.01 39.53
N ASP A 77 -1.38 4.78 39.92
CA ASP A 77 -1.92 5.25 41.20
C ASP A 77 -1.34 4.42 42.37
N GLU A 78 -1.07 3.12 42.17
CA GLU A 78 -0.30 2.30 43.12
C GLU A 78 1.12 2.83 43.31
N ARG A 79 1.79 3.21 42.22
CA ARG A 79 3.13 3.78 42.29
C ARG A 79 3.11 5.10 43.07
N GLU A 80 2.12 5.96 42.83
CA GLU A 80 1.95 7.21 43.55
C GLU A 80 1.75 6.98 45.05
N LYS A 81 0.90 6.02 45.43
CA LYS A 81 0.71 5.63 46.85
C LYS A 81 2.00 5.15 47.50
N ARG A 82 2.77 4.29 46.82
CA ARG A 82 4.07 3.80 47.32
C ARG A 82 5.09 4.92 47.50
N LEU A 83 5.07 5.95 46.64
CA LEU A 83 5.96 7.11 46.76
C LEU A 83 5.51 8.07 47.88
N LEU A 84 4.21 8.13 48.18
CA LEU A 84 3.64 8.97 49.24
C LEU A 84 3.59 8.31 50.63
N GLY A 85 4.02 7.05 50.75
CA GLY A 85 4.23 6.38 52.04
C GLY A 85 2.96 6.06 52.83
N GLN A 86 1.82 5.88 52.15
CA GLN A 86 0.58 5.33 52.72
C GLN A 86 0.41 3.85 52.36
#